data_AF-A0A1C7D7H2-F1
#
_entry.id   AF-A0A1C7D7H2-F1
#
_cell.length_a   1.000
_cell.length_b   1.000
_cell.length_c   1.000
_cell.angle_alpha   90.00
_cell.angle_beta   90.00
_cell.angle_gamma   90.00
#
_symmetry.space_group_name_H-M   'P 1'
#
loop_
_entity.id
_entity.type
_entity.pdbx_description
1 polymer ?
#
loop_
_entity_poly.entity_id
_entity_poly.type
_entity_poly.pdbx_seq_one_letter_code
_entity_poly.pdbx_strand_id
1 'polypeptide(L)'
;MGSLLRPLCLILAVFVSACGLPRHVEYAKPAFLEGYANTTRLFVDARGDLYPASGIPKGGFKLGDYDGSLQAAFADTAKGPCPSEPDASLAGRLCRAAPDDALWREEQAAQWQAAAKGIAAQYAAQGRKMPSTIFVIVHGFNNVEPEISPSYDRVKLAVMDRMADPRDVHFVEVYWDGCASNAVGLGCWGRAQATGPLVGFAMRPFFNALPLADKTKVRILAHSSGAFVLGATFGDPVAVLDLLQNPEKNADYARFEQQRQATTGDYRIPQLKDLRVGIMAAATAPATFTGIIDRGKGEIVFPGAGWLEKGSQILLSIQPDDAALNKGFVGCQRTGYSCLGARWTDACRVASDKGLKDREVEVRTYDFTRGQYPWSEDKRSHNFGIYVLQAARGSTFLQDLLADKLPAPGELVKDPCKMAA
;
A
#
# COMPACT_ATOMS: atom_id res chain seq x y z
N MET A 1 -30.99 -11.48 -35.42
CA MET A 1 -30.79 -11.13 -33.99
C MET A 1 -29.81 -12.10 -33.31
N GLY A 2 -28.58 -12.28 -33.81
CA GLY A 2 -27.70 -13.38 -33.36
C GLY A 2 -26.20 -13.07 -33.25
N SER A 3 -25.80 -11.81 -33.03
CA SER A 3 -24.37 -11.41 -33.10
C SER A 3 -23.87 -10.59 -31.90
N LEU A 4 -24.68 -10.31 -30.88
CA LEU A 4 -24.29 -9.45 -29.74
C LEU A 4 -23.86 -10.20 -28.47
N LEU A 5 -23.94 -11.54 -28.45
CA LEU A 5 -23.63 -12.35 -27.26
C LEU A 5 -22.15 -12.72 -27.11
N ARG A 6 -21.35 -12.70 -28.19
CA ARG A 6 -19.93 -13.08 -28.14
C ARG A 6 -19.00 -12.10 -27.40
N PRO A 7 -19.14 -10.76 -27.48
CA PRO A 7 -18.28 -9.87 -26.71
C PRO A 7 -18.61 -9.85 -25.20
N LEU A 8 -19.83 -10.21 -24.81
CA LEU A 8 -20.25 -10.21 -23.40
C LEU A 8 -19.59 -11.35 -22.60
N CYS A 9 -19.45 -12.54 -23.19
CA CYS A 9 -18.79 -13.67 -22.54
C CYS A 9 -17.27 -13.49 -22.39
N LEU A 10 -16.61 -12.74 -23.30
CA LEU A 10 -15.19 -12.45 -23.18
C LEU A 10 -14.88 -11.44 -22.07
N ILE A 11 -15.76 -10.45 -21.86
CA ILE A 11 -15.64 -9.49 -20.76
C ILE A 11 -15.83 -10.21 -19.42
N LEU A 12 -16.81 -11.12 -19.30
CA LEU A 12 -16.99 -11.93 -18.10
C LEU A 12 -15.78 -12.84 -17.83
N ALA A 13 -15.20 -13.44 -18.86
CA ALA A 13 -14.03 -14.30 -18.73
C ALA A 13 -12.79 -13.54 -18.25
N VAL A 14 -12.53 -12.31 -18.70
CA VAL A 14 -11.37 -11.52 -18.25
C VAL A 14 -11.52 -11.02 -16.81
N PHE A 15 -12.75 -10.86 -16.30
CA PHE A 15 -12.99 -10.57 -14.88
C PHE A 15 -12.99 -11.81 -13.98
N VAL A 16 -13.17 -13.01 -14.53
CA VAL A 16 -13.18 -14.27 -13.77
C VAL A 16 -11.84 -15.01 -13.86
N SER A 17 -11.05 -14.83 -14.92
CA SER A 17 -9.83 -15.63 -15.18
C SER A 17 -8.56 -15.20 -14.44
N ALA A 18 -8.62 -14.15 -13.62
CA ALA A 18 -7.54 -13.83 -12.66
C ALA A 18 -7.81 -14.39 -11.25
N CYS A 19 -8.99 -14.99 -11.03
CA CYS A 19 -9.33 -15.69 -9.79
C CYS A 19 -8.82 -17.14 -9.91
N GLY A 20 -7.52 -17.33 -9.66
CA GLY A 20 -6.98 -18.65 -9.43
C GLY A 20 -7.71 -19.34 -8.27
N LEU A 21 -7.67 -20.68 -8.25
CA LEU A 21 -8.10 -21.54 -7.13
C LEU A 21 -7.75 -20.89 -5.77
N PRO A 22 -8.57 -21.06 -4.71
CA PRO A 22 -8.34 -20.47 -3.40
C PRO A 22 -6.87 -20.61 -3.00
N ARG A 23 -6.12 -19.50 -3.07
CA ARG A 23 -4.69 -19.51 -2.78
C ARG A 23 -4.57 -19.38 -1.27
N HIS A 24 -4.05 -20.42 -0.64
CA HIS A 24 -3.74 -20.34 0.77
C HIS A 24 -2.61 -19.33 0.94
N VAL A 25 -2.94 -18.22 1.59
CA VAL A 25 -1.96 -17.26 2.07
C VAL A 25 -1.26 -17.90 3.26
N GLU A 26 -0.37 -18.85 2.99
CA GLU A 26 0.54 -19.38 3.99
C GLU A 26 1.68 -18.39 4.18
N TYR A 27 1.44 -17.32 4.95
CA TYR A 27 2.52 -16.58 5.60
C TYR A 27 3.07 -17.39 6.79
N ALA A 28 3.30 -18.69 6.57
CA ALA A 28 3.83 -19.64 7.56
C ALA A 28 5.37 -19.54 7.70
N LYS A 29 6.00 -18.59 6.99
CA LYS A 29 7.43 -18.33 7.09
C LYS A 29 7.66 -17.17 8.08
N PRO A 30 8.69 -17.25 8.93
CA PRO A 30 9.07 -16.15 9.79
C PRO A 30 9.21 -14.84 9.02
N ALA A 31 8.86 -13.71 9.65
CA ALA A 31 9.02 -12.35 9.10
C ALA A 31 10.47 -12.01 8.70
N PHE A 32 11.42 -12.85 9.07
CA PHE A 32 12.84 -12.73 8.76
C PHE A 32 13.27 -13.90 7.89
N LEU A 33 13.41 -13.68 6.58
CA LEU A 33 14.21 -14.58 5.76
C LEU A 33 15.69 -14.23 5.96
N GLU A 34 16.42 -15.14 6.58
CA GLU A 34 17.88 -15.19 6.58
C GLU A 34 18.37 -15.22 5.12
N GLY A 35 18.80 -14.06 4.59
CA GLY A 35 19.29 -14.00 3.20
C GLY A 35 19.68 -12.61 2.70
N TYR A 36 19.05 -11.55 3.21
CA TYR A 36 19.45 -10.17 2.94
C TYR A 36 19.54 -9.40 4.25
N ALA A 37 20.75 -9.15 4.74
CA ALA A 37 21.02 -8.53 6.04
C ALA A 37 20.46 -7.10 6.24
N ASN A 38 19.71 -6.57 5.27
CA ASN A 38 19.11 -5.25 5.23
C ASN A 38 17.63 -5.25 4.80
N THR A 39 16.89 -6.35 4.96
CA THR A 39 15.46 -6.41 4.60
C THR A 39 14.61 -6.86 5.79
N THR A 40 13.53 -6.13 6.08
CA THR A 40 12.45 -6.53 6.98
C THR A 40 11.21 -6.83 6.15
N ARG A 41 10.56 -7.97 6.39
CA ARG A 41 9.30 -8.33 5.72
C ARG A 41 8.15 -8.23 6.70
N LEU A 42 7.09 -7.55 6.31
CA LEU A 42 5.91 -7.33 7.12
C LEU A 42 4.73 -7.98 6.42
N PHE A 43 4.14 -8.98 7.07
CA PHE A 43 2.96 -9.69 6.57
C PHE A 43 1.75 -9.19 7.32
N VAL A 44 0.75 -8.70 6.60
CA VAL A 44 -0.40 -7.99 7.16
C VAL A 44 -1.68 -8.59 6.59
N ASP A 45 -2.67 -8.78 7.45
CA ASP A 45 -3.97 -9.32 7.05
C ASP A 45 -4.85 -8.23 6.41
N ALA A 46 -6.12 -8.53 6.15
CA ALA A 46 -7.05 -7.57 5.55
C ALA A 46 -7.54 -6.52 6.56
N ARG A 47 -7.26 -6.66 7.85
CA ARG A 47 -7.70 -5.75 8.92
C ARG A 47 -6.56 -4.88 9.45
N GLY A 48 -5.34 -5.09 8.95
CA GLY A 48 -4.14 -4.37 9.36
C GLY A 48 -3.38 -5.05 10.50
N ASP A 49 -3.76 -6.27 10.88
CA ASP A 49 -3.08 -7.04 11.91
C ASP A 49 -1.80 -7.67 11.31
N LEU A 50 -0.68 -7.44 11.98
CA LEU A 50 0.62 -8.01 11.65
C LEU A 50 0.66 -9.47 12.08
N TYR A 51 1.19 -10.32 11.19
CA TYR A 51 1.42 -11.72 11.51
C TYR A 51 2.61 -11.83 12.46
N PRO A 52 2.54 -12.72 13.47
CA PRO A 52 3.64 -12.90 14.39
C PRO A 52 4.89 -13.40 13.65
N ALA A 53 6.05 -12.87 13.99
CA ALA A 53 7.32 -13.24 13.36
C ALA A 53 7.68 -14.72 13.55
N SER A 54 7.13 -15.39 14.56
CA SER A 54 7.23 -16.84 14.77
C SER A 54 6.46 -17.66 13.73
N GLY A 55 5.68 -17.02 12.87
CA GLY A 55 4.67 -17.66 12.05
C GLY A 55 3.42 -18.02 12.86
N ILE A 56 2.40 -18.51 12.16
CA ILE A 56 1.19 -19.05 12.78
C ILE A 56 1.32 -20.57 12.84
N PRO A 57 0.91 -21.23 13.94
CA PRO A 57 0.93 -22.68 14.08
C PRO A 57 0.36 -23.43 12.87
N LYS A 58 1.05 -24.49 12.47
CA LYS A 58 0.64 -25.36 11.36
C LYS A 58 -0.62 -26.14 11.78
N GLY A 59 -1.79 -25.69 11.33
CA GLY A 59 -3.07 -26.21 11.83
C GLY A 59 -4.28 -26.14 10.90
N GLY A 60 -4.11 -25.79 9.61
CA GLY A 60 -5.16 -25.97 8.61
C GLY A 60 -6.32 -24.95 8.63
N PHE A 61 -6.24 -23.88 9.42
CA PHE A 61 -7.20 -22.78 9.31
C PHE A 61 -6.90 -21.95 8.05
N LYS A 62 -7.95 -21.49 7.37
CA LYS A 62 -7.85 -20.65 6.18
C LYS A 62 -8.37 -19.27 6.54
N LEU A 63 -7.56 -18.24 6.37
CA LEU A 63 -8.01 -16.85 6.62
C LEU A 63 -9.22 -16.44 5.79
N GLY A 64 -9.43 -17.06 4.62
CA GLY A 64 -10.65 -16.89 3.84
C GLY A 64 -11.92 -17.24 4.62
N ASP A 65 -11.85 -18.19 5.55
CA ASP A 65 -12.97 -18.60 6.41
C ASP A 65 -13.30 -17.53 7.48
N TYR A 66 -12.36 -16.59 7.70
CA TYR A 66 -12.44 -15.51 8.69
C TYR A 66 -12.44 -14.12 8.05
N ASP A 67 -12.86 -14.03 6.79
CA ASP A 67 -12.88 -12.78 6.01
C ASP A 67 -11.54 -12.03 6.06
N GLY A 68 -10.43 -12.79 6.05
CA GLY A 68 -9.07 -12.26 6.06
C GLY A 68 -8.65 -11.61 7.39
N SER A 69 -9.35 -11.87 8.49
CA SER A 69 -9.03 -11.36 9.83
C SER A 69 -8.25 -12.39 10.64
N LEU A 70 -7.06 -11.99 11.09
CA LEU A 70 -6.20 -12.73 11.99
C LEU A 70 -6.82 -12.81 13.39
N GLN A 71 -7.40 -11.72 13.88
CA GLN A 71 -8.10 -11.71 15.17
C GLN A 71 -9.22 -12.75 15.21
N ALA A 72 -10.08 -12.75 14.19
CA ALA A 72 -11.20 -13.70 14.11
C ALA A 72 -10.70 -15.15 14.02
N ALA A 73 -9.60 -15.40 13.30
CA ALA A 73 -8.97 -16.72 13.26
C ALA A 73 -8.41 -17.14 14.63
N PHE A 74 -7.76 -16.23 15.37
CA PHE A 74 -7.22 -16.51 16.71
C PHE A 74 -8.31 -16.66 17.78
N ALA A 75 -9.45 -15.97 17.63
CA ALA A 75 -10.58 -16.08 18.53
C ALA A 75 -11.37 -17.40 18.38
N ASP A 76 -11.21 -18.11 17.25
CA ASP A 76 -11.85 -19.41 17.02
C ASP A 76 -11.12 -20.52 17.80
N THR A 77 -11.65 -20.89 18.96
CA THR A 77 -11.05 -21.93 19.81
C THR A 77 -11.20 -23.35 19.26
N ALA A 78 -12.06 -23.57 18.26
CA ALA A 78 -12.34 -24.89 17.69
C ALA A 78 -11.44 -25.20 16.48
N LYS A 79 -11.15 -24.19 15.66
CA LYS A 79 -10.40 -24.33 14.41
C LYS A 79 -9.21 -23.38 14.29
N GLY A 80 -9.05 -22.46 15.21
CA GLY A 80 -8.00 -21.45 15.20
C GLY A 80 -6.65 -21.98 15.72
N PRO A 81 -5.61 -21.14 15.61
CA PRO A 81 -4.22 -21.52 15.86
C PRO A 81 -3.81 -21.64 17.34
N CYS A 82 -4.70 -21.30 18.29
CA CYS A 82 -4.36 -21.12 19.70
C CYS A 82 -4.26 -22.35 20.62
N PRO A 83 -4.70 -23.59 20.29
CA PRO A 83 -4.70 -24.70 21.24
C PRO A 83 -3.32 -25.21 21.73
N SER A 84 -2.19 -24.74 21.18
CA SER A 84 -0.87 -25.36 21.41
C SER A 84 0.30 -24.39 21.63
N GLU A 85 0.07 -23.09 21.81
CA GLU A 85 1.15 -22.09 21.86
C GLU A 85 1.65 -21.81 23.29
N PRO A 86 2.98 -21.74 23.53
CA PRO A 86 3.52 -21.33 24.82
C PRO A 86 3.10 -19.90 25.17
N ASP A 87 2.67 -19.68 26.41
CA ASP A 87 2.12 -18.39 26.84
C ASP A 87 3.06 -17.19 26.66
N ALA A 88 4.37 -17.42 26.73
CA ALA A 88 5.38 -16.37 26.57
C ALA A 88 5.67 -16.01 25.11
N SER A 89 5.24 -16.82 24.14
CA SER A 89 5.44 -16.55 22.72
C SER A 89 4.58 -15.37 22.26
N LEU A 90 4.97 -14.71 21.17
CA LEU A 90 4.15 -13.65 20.58
C LEU A 90 2.78 -14.17 20.14
N ALA A 91 2.75 -15.38 19.54
CA ALA A 91 1.51 -16.04 19.16
C ALA A 91 0.65 -16.37 20.39
N GLY A 92 1.25 -16.79 21.52
CA GLY A 92 0.55 -17.01 22.78
C GLY A 92 -0.09 -15.74 23.35
N ARG A 93 0.60 -14.59 23.30
CA ARG A 93 0.01 -13.29 23.67
C ARG A 93 -1.18 -12.92 22.79
N LEU A 94 -1.02 -13.06 21.48
CA LEU A 94 -2.10 -12.82 20.52
C LEU A 94 -3.31 -13.73 20.78
N CYS A 95 -3.09 -15.00 21.11
CA CYS A 95 -4.16 -15.93 21.45
C CYS A 95 -4.96 -15.52 22.68
N ARG A 96 -4.30 -15.01 23.73
CA ARG A 96 -5.00 -14.48 24.90
C ARG A 96 -5.71 -13.16 24.61
N ALA A 97 -5.15 -12.35 23.72
CA ALA A 97 -5.69 -11.07 23.34
C ALA A 97 -6.89 -11.17 22.40
N ALA A 98 -6.98 -12.21 21.55
CA ALA A 98 -7.97 -12.29 20.47
C ALA A 98 -9.44 -12.11 20.89
N PRO A 99 -9.91 -12.61 22.06
CA PRO A 99 -11.27 -12.39 22.53
C PRO A 99 -11.59 -10.95 22.97
N ASP A 100 -10.58 -10.12 23.23
CA ASP A 100 -10.69 -8.74 23.70
C ASP A 100 -10.10 -7.78 22.66
N ASP A 101 -10.94 -7.01 21.97
CA ASP A 101 -10.47 -6.10 20.92
C ASP A 101 -9.45 -5.07 21.43
N ALA A 102 -9.64 -4.51 22.64
CA ALA A 102 -8.72 -3.52 23.16
C ALA A 102 -7.34 -4.13 23.40
N LEU A 103 -7.28 -5.31 24.03
CA LEU A 103 -6.02 -6.02 24.27
C LEU A 103 -5.38 -6.48 22.95
N TRP A 104 -6.18 -6.95 21.99
CA TRP A 104 -5.69 -7.31 20.66
C TRP A 104 -5.02 -6.13 19.96
N ARG A 105 -5.64 -4.93 20.03
CA ARG A 105 -5.09 -3.73 19.40
C ARG A 105 -3.85 -3.21 20.08
N GLU A 106 -3.75 -3.35 21.40
CA GLU A 106 -2.53 -3.04 22.15
C GLU A 106 -1.37 -3.93 21.69
N GLU A 107 -1.58 -5.25 21.65
CA GLU A 107 -0.55 -6.20 21.19
C GLU A 107 -0.17 -5.99 19.71
N GLN A 108 -1.13 -5.65 18.85
CA GLN A 108 -0.85 -5.33 17.45
C GLN A 108 -0.05 -4.03 17.30
N ALA A 109 -0.40 -2.97 18.04
CA ALA A 109 0.39 -1.73 18.06
C ALA A 109 1.82 -2.01 18.56
N ALA A 110 1.97 -2.78 19.64
CA ALA A 110 3.27 -3.17 20.17
C ALA A 110 4.11 -3.97 19.15
N GLN A 111 3.48 -4.87 18.38
CA GLN A 111 4.15 -5.61 17.31
C GLN A 111 4.65 -4.72 16.17
N TRP A 112 3.81 -3.80 15.69
CA TRP A 112 4.22 -2.83 14.67
C TRP A 112 5.40 -1.97 15.14
N GLN A 113 5.37 -1.51 16.40
CA GLN A 113 6.49 -0.77 17.00
C GLN A 113 7.75 -1.64 17.16
N ALA A 114 7.60 -2.90 17.57
CA ALA A 114 8.70 -3.84 17.72
C ALA A 114 9.37 -4.13 16.37
N ALA A 115 8.59 -4.25 15.29
CA ALA A 115 9.12 -4.39 13.94
C ALA A 115 9.97 -3.17 13.52
N ALA A 116 9.50 -1.96 13.81
CA ALA A 116 10.25 -0.73 13.51
C ALA A 116 11.56 -0.63 14.33
N LYS A 117 11.48 -0.87 15.64
CA LYS A 117 12.65 -0.86 16.56
C LYS A 117 13.64 -1.99 16.26
N GLY A 118 13.13 -3.13 15.78
CA GLY A 118 13.91 -4.30 15.37
C GLY A 118 14.92 -3.98 14.28
N ILE A 119 14.63 -3.02 13.39
CA ILE A 119 15.58 -2.55 12.38
C ILE A 119 16.85 -2.02 13.05
N ALA A 120 16.74 -1.07 13.99
CA ALA A 120 17.93 -0.56 14.69
C ALA A 120 18.65 -1.60 15.52
N ALA A 121 17.91 -2.48 16.19
CA ALA A 121 18.49 -3.59 16.94
C ALA A 121 19.32 -4.52 16.05
N GLN A 122 18.85 -4.82 14.84
CA GLN A 122 19.56 -5.63 13.85
C GLN A 122 20.90 -5.00 13.44
N TYR A 123 20.94 -3.70 13.14
CA TYR A 123 22.20 -3.03 12.79
C TYR A 123 23.16 -2.96 13.99
N ALA A 124 22.65 -2.66 15.19
CA ALA A 124 23.45 -2.63 16.41
C ALA A 124 24.08 -4.00 16.71
N ALA A 125 23.32 -5.09 16.58
CA ALA A 125 23.81 -6.46 16.77
C ALA A 125 24.92 -6.85 15.76
N GLN A 126 24.92 -6.23 14.58
CA GLN A 126 25.96 -6.41 13.56
C GLN A 126 27.16 -5.45 13.74
N GLY A 127 27.17 -4.61 14.78
CA GLY A 127 28.18 -3.55 14.94
C GLY A 127 28.14 -2.49 13.85
N ARG A 128 26.99 -2.30 13.19
CA ARG A 128 26.80 -1.38 12.07
C ARG A 128 25.98 -0.17 12.50
N LYS A 129 26.23 0.95 11.82
CA LYS A 129 25.37 2.13 11.93
C LYS A 129 24.07 1.89 11.14
N MET A 130 23.00 2.54 11.58
CA MET A 130 21.76 2.61 10.82
C MET A 130 22.02 3.21 9.43
N PRO A 131 21.34 2.70 8.38
CA PRO A 131 21.44 3.26 7.05
C PRO A 131 20.81 4.64 7.00
N SER A 132 21.29 5.48 6.08
CA SER A 132 20.71 6.80 5.83
C SER A 132 19.34 6.73 5.17
N THR A 133 18.96 5.58 4.57
CA THR A 133 17.68 5.42 3.88
C THR A 133 16.92 4.19 4.36
N ILE A 134 15.65 4.39 4.71
CA ILE A 134 14.65 3.33 4.86
C ILE A 134 13.75 3.36 3.61
N PHE A 135 13.79 2.28 2.82
CA PHE A 135 13.04 2.14 1.58
C PHE A 135 11.90 1.13 1.73
N VAL A 136 10.66 1.60 1.78
CA VAL A 136 9.47 0.77 1.95
C VAL A 136 8.85 0.43 0.59
N ILE A 137 8.47 -0.83 0.39
CA ILE A 137 7.83 -1.31 -0.83
C ILE A 137 6.45 -1.86 -0.48
N VAL A 138 5.40 -1.36 -1.14
CA VAL A 138 4.00 -1.75 -0.90
C VAL A 138 3.33 -2.17 -2.19
N HIS A 139 2.83 -3.40 -2.24
CA HIS A 139 2.23 -3.94 -3.46
C HIS A 139 0.76 -3.58 -3.62
N GLY A 140 0.23 -3.96 -4.78
CA GLY A 140 -1.14 -3.74 -5.20
C GLY A 140 -2.09 -4.91 -4.90
N PHE A 141 -3.22 -4.90 -5.60
CA PHE A 141 -4.35 -5.77 -5.37
C PHE A 141 -4.03 -7.23 -5.70
N ASN A 142 -4.55 -8.14 -4.87
CA ASN A 142 -4.59 -9.58 -5.12
C ASN A 142 -3.22 -10.21 -5.45
N ASN A 143 -2.21 -9.93 -4.62
CA ASN A 143 -0.91 -10.58 -4.72
C ASN A 143 -0.62 -11.38 -3.45
N VAL A 144 0.12 -12.48 -3.61
CA VAL A 144 0.76 -13.22 -2.52
C VAL A 144 2.27 -13.09 -2.61
N GLU A 145 2.99 -13.38 -1.52
CA GLU A 145 4.45 -13.22 -1.45
C GLU A 145 5.22 -13.85 -2.61
N PRO A 146 4.98 -15.11 -3.01
CA PRO A 146 5.74 -15.72 -4.11
C PRO A 146 5.54 -15.04 -5.46
N GLU A 147 4.41 -14.37 -5.67
CA GLU A 147 4.06 -13.73 -6.94
C GLU A 147 4.66 -12.33 -7.05
N ILE A 148 4.70 -11.61 -5.93
CA ILE A 148 5.14 -10.21 -5.90
C ILE A 148 6.61 -10.05 -5.51
N SER A 149 7.20 -11.02 -4.80
CA SER A 149 8.61 -10.97 -4.41
C SER A 149 9.58 -10.76 -5.58
N PRO A 150 9.38 -11.33 -6.80
CA PRO A 150 10.26 -11.02 -7.92
C PRO A 150 10.20 -9.55 -8.35
N SER A 151 9.05 -8.88 -8.17
CA SER A 151 8.94 -7.44 -8.43
C SER A 151 9.64 -6.63 -7.34
N TYR A 152 9.56 -7.05 -6.08
CA TYR A 152 10.31 -6.42 -4.98
C TYR A 152 11.82 -6.57 -5.17
N ASP A 153 12.29 -7.74 -5.60
CA ASP A 153 13.71 -7.95 -5.93
C ASP A 153 14.17 -7.01 -7.05
N ARG A 154 13.35 -6.79 -8.10
CA ARG A 154 13.64 -5.79 -9.14
C ARG A 154 13.72 -4.37 -8.58
N VAL A 155 12.83 -3.99 -7.66
CA VAL A 155 12.89 -2.68 -6.99
C VAL A 155 14.20 -2.55 -6.22
N LYS A 156 14.54 -3.54 -5.39
CA LYS A 156 15.77 -3.53 -4.58
C LYS A 156 17.00 -3.38 -5.46
N LEU A 157 17.11 -4.16 -6.53
CA LEU A 157 18.21 -4.05 -7.50
C LEU A 157 18.27 -2.63 -8.11
N ALA A 158 17.14 -2.13 -8.61
CA ALA A 158 17.09 -0.81 -9.23
C ALA A 158 17.43 0.34 -8.26
N VAL A 159 17.12 0.20 -6.97
CA VAL A 159 17.50 1.13 -5.90
C VAL A 159 18.98 1.02 -5.56
N MET A 160 19.48 -0.20 -5.31
CA MET A 160 20.89 -0.43 -4.96
C MET A 160 21.83 0.04 -6.07
N ASP A 161 21.47 -0.16 -7.34
CA ASP A 161 22.24 0.32 -8.50
C ASP A 161 22.37 1.86 -8.57
N ARG A 162 21.53 2.59 -7.82
CA ARG A 162 21.51 4.06 -7.76
C ARG A 162 22.07 4.62 -6.46
N MET A 163 22.40 3.76 -5.51
CA MET A 163 22.95 4.16 -4.23
C MET A 163 24.47 4.22 -4.31
N ALA A 164 25.09 5.22 -3.68
CA ALA A 164 26.55 5.30 -3.59
C ALA A 164 27.13 4.12 -2.78
N ASP A 165 26.41 3.67 -1.74
CA ASP A 165 26.69 2.44 -1.00
C ASP A 165 25.39 1.64 -0.85
N PRO A 166 25.26 0.46 -1.48
CA PRO A 166 24.07 -0.41 -1.32
C PRO A 166 23.78 -0.83 0.13
N ARG A 167 24.75 -0.69 1.05
CA ARG A 167 24.57 -0.98 2.48
C ARG A 167 23.88 0.16 3.22
N ASP A 168 23.76 1.33 2.60
CA ASP A 168 23.16 2.54 3.15
C ASP A 168 21.63 2.63 2.94
N VAL A 169 21.02 1.50 2.58
CA VAL A 169 19.58 1.33 2.50
C VAL A 169 19.13 0.09 3.28
N HIS A 170 18.05 0.24 4.05
CA HIS A 170 17.25 -0.86 4.58
C HIS A 170 15.93 -0.95 3.82
N PHE A 171 15.56 -2.14 3.38
CA PHE A 171 14.30 -2.38 2.70
C PHE A 171 13.24 -2.88 3.68
N VAL A 172 12.03 -2.36 3.54
CA VAL A 172 10.84 -2.85 4.25
C VAL A 172 9.84 -3.33 3.21
N GLU A 173 9.64 -4.63 3.12
CA GLU A 173 8.72 -5.26 2.18
C GLU A 173 7.37 -5.48 2.86
N VAL A 174 6.33 -4.78 2.43
CA VAL A 174 4.97 -4.92 3.00
C VAL A 174 4.15 -5.84 2.12
N TYR A 175 3.74 -6.97 2.67
CA TYR A 175 2.88 -7.96 2.07
C TYR A 175 1.53 -7.92 2.77
N TRP A 176 0.52 -7.33 2.13
CA TRP A 176 -0.81 -7.18 2.73
C TRP A 176 -1.85 -8.01 1.98
N ASP A 177 -2.88 -8.46 2.69
CA ASP A 177 -3.96 -9.21 2.08
C ASP A 177 -4.90 -8.31 1.25
N GLY A 178 -4.49 -8.08 0.01
CA GLY A 178 -5.25 -7.35 -1.02
C GLY A 178 -6.37 -8.17 -1.66
N CYS A 179 -7.05 -9.03 -0.88
CA CYS A 179 -8.03 -10.03 -1.31
C CYS A 179 -7.47 -11.40 -1.74
N ALA A 180 -6.21 -11.70 -1.43
CA ALA A 180 -5.62 -13.01 -1.70
C ALA A 180 -6.29 -14.12 -0.87
N SER A 181 -6.82 -13.79 0.31
CA SER A 181 -7.54 -14.77 1.16
C SER A 181 -8.96 -15.09 0.69
N ASN A 182 -9.55 -14.33 -0.23
CA ASN A 182 -10.93 -14.56 -0.66
C ASN A 182 -11.02 -15.72 -1.66
N ALA A 183 -11.47 -16.87 -1.16
CA ALA A 183 -11.62 -18.09 -1.94
C ALA A 183 -12.62 -17.98 -3.12
N VAL A 184 -13.58 -17.04 -3.06
CA VAL A 184 -14.68 -16.94 -4.04
C VAL A 184 -14.32 -16.00 -5.20
N GLY A 185 -13.34 -15.10 -5.03
CA GLY A 185 -12.88 -14.15 -6.05
C GLY A 185 -13.87 -13.03 -6.42
N LEU A 186 -15.18 -13.24 -6.24
CA LEU A 186 -16.22 -12.24 -6.48
C LEU A 186 -16.12 -11.09 -5.47
N GLY A 187 -16.31 -9.86 -5.96
CA GLY A 187 -16.28 -8.65 -5.13
C GLY A 187 -14.91 -8.28 -4.58
N CYS A 188 -13.83 -8.98 -4.97
CA CYS A 188 -12.52 -8.83 -4.37
C CYS A 188 -11.97 -7.40 -4.43
N TRP A 189 -12.18 -6.73 -5.56
CA TRP A 189 -11.73 -5.35 -5.72
C TRP A 189 -12.40 -4.41 -4.71
N GLY A 190 -13.73 -4.49 -4.55
CA GLY A 190 -14.46 -3.69 -3.58
C GLY A 190 -14.00 -3.99 -2.14
N ARG A 191 -13.75 -5.26 -1.82
CA ARG A 191 -13.19 -5.66 -0.54
C ARG A 191 -11.80 -5.05 -0.31
N ALA A 192 -10.90 -5.12 -1.29
CA ALA A 192 -9.57 -4.53 -1.18
C ALA A 192 -9.60 -3.00 -1.01
N GLN A 193 -10.53 -2.31 -1.69
CA GLN A 193 -10.73 -0.87 -1.51
C GLN A 193 -11.24 -0.52 -0.11
N ALA A 194 -12.05 -1.38 0.49
CA ALA A 194 -12.46 -1.24 1.87
C ALA A 194 -11.28 -1.50 2.82
N THR A 195 -10.59 -2.63 2.67
CA THR A 195 -9.64 -3.15 3.65
C THR A 195 -8.26 -2.50 3.60
N GLY A 196 -7.75 -2.09 2.45
CA GLY A 196 -6.41 -1.49 2.36
C GLY A 196 -6.22 -0.22 3.18
N PRO A 197 -7.22 0.69 3.31
CA PRO A 197 -7.15 1.77 4.27
C PRO A 197 -6.99 1.33 5.73
N LEU A 198 -7.57 0.19 6.15
CA LEU A 198 -7.35 -0.36 7.50
C LEU A 198 -5.88 -0.79 7.68
N VAL A 199 -5.31 -1.45 6.66
CA VAL A 199 -3.88 -1.79 6.62
C VAL A 199 -3.03 -0.53 6.76
N GLY A 200 -3.34 0.51 5.98
CA GLY A 200 -2.61 1.78 6.01
C GLY A 200 -2.69 2.48 7.37
N PHE A 201 -3.87 2.50 7.99
CA PHE A 201 -4.09 3.01 9.34
C PHE A 201 -3.28 2.22 10.39
N ALA A 202 -3.29 0.89 10.30
CA ALA A 202 -2.52 0.02 11.21
C ALA A 202 -1.01 0.09 11.02
N MET A 203 -0.52 0.60 9.89
CA MET A 203 0.92 0.85 9.67
C MET A 203 1.44 2.10 10.41
N ARG A 204 0.57 2.97 10.94
CA ARG A 204 1.01 4.22 11.60
C ARG A 204 1.94 3.99 12.81
N PRO A 205 1.67 3.06 13.74
CA PRO A 205 2.59 2.75 14.85
C PRO A 205 3.99 2.36 14.39
N PHE A 206 4.13 1.68 13.25
CA PHE A 206 5.44 1.34 12.68
C PHE A 206 6.23 2.59 12.31
N PHE A 207 5.64 3.48 11.49
CA PHE A 207 6.33 4.71 11.07
C PHE A 207 6.59 5.65 12.25
N ASN A 208 5.67 5.70 13.23
CA ASN A 208 5.84 6.51 14.43
C ASN A 208 6.94 6.02 15.36
N ALA A 209 7.30 4.73 15.28
CA ALA A 209 8.35 4.10 16.07
C ALA A 209 9.68 3.90 15.31
N LEU A 210 9.77 4.32 14.05
CA LEU A 210 11.01 4.24 13.29
C LEU A 210 12.12 5.05 14.00
N PRO A 211 13.29 4.45 14.25
CA PRO A 211 14.41 5.12 14.93
C PRO A 211 15.17 6.02 13.94
N LEU A 212 14.53 7.11 13.52
CA LEU A 212 15.07 8.02 12.51
C LEU A 212 16.10 8.96 13.15
N ALA A 213 17.37 8.82 12.76
CA ALA A 213 18.35 9.88 12.96
C ALA A 213 17.99 11.10 12.10
N ASP A 214 18.48 12.29 12.46
CA ASP A 214 18.11 13.57 11.80
C ASP A 214 18.24 13.61 10.28
N LYS A 215 19.11 12.77 9.70
CA LYS A 215 19.37 12.70 8.25
C LYS A 215 18.76 11.47 7.58
N THR A 216 17.97 10.67 8.30
CA THR A 216 17.40 9.44 7.77
C THR A 216 16.25 9.78 6.82
N LYS A 217 16.36 9.28 5.60
CA LYS A 217 15.39 9.42 4.52
C LYS A 217 14.39 8.29 4.57
N VAL A 218 13.11 8.60 4.46
CA VAL A 218 12.07 7.59 4.23
C VAL A 218 11.61 7.70 2.78
N ARG A 219 11.82 6.62 2.04
CA ARG A 219 11.41 6.49 0.65
C ARG A 219 10.41 5.37 0.54
N ILE A 220 9.30 5.60 -0.15
CA ILE A 220 8.26 4.59 -0.29
C ILE A 220 7.96 4.41 -1.77
N LEU A 221 7.89 3.17 -2.22
CA LEU A 221 7.39 2.82 -3.55
C LEU A 221 6.17 1.93 -3.41
N ALA A 222 5.02 2.44 -3.83
CA ALA A 222 3.77 1.70 -3.89
C ALA A 222 3.35 1.39 -5.33
N HIS A 223 2.57 0.32 -5.50
CA HIS A 223 1.93 -0.04 -6.76
C HIS A 223 0.42 -0.15 -6.61
N SER A 224 -0.35 0.32 -7.60
CA SER A 224 -1.79 0.07 -7.70
C SER A 224 -2.55 0.47 -6.44
N SER A 225 -3.24 -0.46 -5.78
CA SER A 225 -3.97 -0.24 -4.53
C SER A 225 -3.09 0.11 -3.33
N GLY A 226 -1.77 -0.09 -3.40
CA GLY A 226 -0.85 0.47 -2.41
C GLY A 226 -1.05 1.99 -2.25
N ALA A 227 -1.60 2.67 -3.25
CA ALA A 227 -1.99 4.07 -3.17
C ALA A 227 -2.97 4.39 -2.01
N PHE A 228 -4.04 3.60 -1.83
CA PHE A 228 -5.00 3.86 -0.76
C PHE A 228 -4.55 3.30 0.60
N VAL A 229 -3.61 2.35 0.62
CA VAL A 229 -2.88 1.99 1.85
C VAL A 229 -2.09 3.22 2.33
N LEU A 230 -1.26 3.80 1.47
CA LEU A 230 -0.48 4.99 1.83
C LEU A 230 -1.34 6.22 2.12
N GLY A 231 -2.47 6.38 1.43
CA GLY A 231 -3.44 7.44 1.72
C GLY A 231 -3.99 7.39 3.15
N ALA A 232 -4.16 6.20 3.73
CA ALA A 232 -4.56 6.02 5.12
C ALA A 232 -3.38 6.07 6.11
N THR A 233 -2.19 5.65 5.68
CA THR A 233 -0.96 5.74 6.50
C THR A 233 -0.61 7.19 6.80
N PHE A 234 -0.60 8.06 5.79
CA PHE A 234 -0.16 9.45 5.92
C PHE A 234 -1.29 10.47 5.85
N GLY A 235 -2.54 10.01 5.92
CA GLY A 235 -3.70 10.88 5.75
C GLY A 235 -4.99 10.28 6.27
N ASP A 236 -6.08 10.94 5.90
CA ASP A 236 -7.45 10.62 6.24
C ASP A 236 -8.27 10.44 4.95
N PRO A 237 -8.51 9.18 4.53
CA PRO A 237 -9.16 8.88 3.26
C PRO A 237 -10.70 8.85 3.38
N VAL A 238 -11.31 9.48 4.40
CA VAL A 238 -12.77 9.44 4.63
C VAL A 238 -13.59 9.79 3.39
N ALA A 239 -13.10 10.68 2.53
CA ALA A 239 -13.76 11.08 1.28
C ALA A 239 -13.97 9.93 0.27
N VAL A 240 -13.22 8.83 0.36
CA VAL A 240 -13.32 7.69 -0.58
C VAL A 240 -13.76 6.38 0.07
N LEU A 241 -14.13 6.43 1.34
CA LEU A 241 -14.32 5.23 2.16
C LEU A 241 -15.66 5.30 2.89
N ASP A 242 -16.71 4.80 2.24
CA ASP A 242 -18.09 4.84 2.75
C ASP A 242 -18.23 4.21 4.13
N LEU A 243 -17.45 3.17 4.43
CA LEU A 243 -17.42 2.52 5.75
C LEU A 243 -16.81 3.40 6.84
N LEU A 244 -15.91 4.33 6.49
CA LEU A 244 -15.37 5.32 7.42
C LEU A 244 -16.34 6.50 7.62
N GLN A 245 -17.21 6.77 6.64
CA GLN A 245 -18.31 7.73 6.78
C GLN A 245 -19.48 7.17 7.60
N ASN A 246 -19.60 5.83 7.72
CA ASN A 246 -20.67 5.14 8.42
C ASN A 246 -20.12 3.98 9.29
N PRO A 247 -19.32 4.29 10.33
CA PRO A 247 -18.52 3.29 11.04
C PRO A 247 -19.32 2.35 11.96
N GLU A 248 -20.56 2.68 12.31
CA GLU A 248 -21.37 2.00 13.34
C GLU A 248 -21.56 0.49 13.10
N LYS A 249 -21.32 0.01 11.88
CA LYS A 249 -21.50 -1.39 11.49
C LYS A 249 -20.21 -2.21 11.54
N ASN A 250 -19.06 -1.60 11.86
CA ASN A 250 -17.79 -2.30 11.87
C ASN A 250 -16.80 -1.65 12.87
N ALA A 251 -16.39 -2.42 13.88
CA ALA A 251 -15.52 -1.95 14.95
C ALA A 251 -14.15 -1.43 14.45
N ASP A 252 -13.58 -2.02 13.40
CA ASP A 252 -12.31 -1.55 12.81
C ASP A 252 -12.44 -0.11 12.30
N TYR A 253 -13.56 0.21 11.63
CA TYR A 253 -13.81 1.56 11.12
C TYR A 253 -14.27 2.53 12.20
N ALA A 254 -14.95 2.07 13.24
CA ALA A 254 -15.25 2.91 14.41
C ALA A 254 -13.96 3.39 15.08
N ARG A 255 -12.99 2.50 15.25
CA ARG A 255 -11.66 2.87 15.74
C ARG A 255 -10.91 3.78 14.78
N PHE A 256 -10.91 3.45 13.48
CA PHE A 256 -10.25 4.29 12.48
C PHE A 256 -10.86 5.69 12.48
N GLU A 257 -12.19 5.83 12.53
CA GLU A 257 -12.86 7.12 12.60
C GLU A 257 -12.36 7.97 13.77
N GLN A 258 -12.27 7.39 14.97
CA GLN A 258 -11.84 8.08 16.18
C GLN A 258 -10.40 8.62 16.10
N GLN A 259 -9.56 7.98 15.28
CA GLN A 259 -8.11 8.25 15.21
C GLN A 259 -7.64 8.71 13.82
N ARG A 260 -8.56 8.92 12.86
CA ARG A 260 -8.19 9.19 11.46
C ARG A 260 -7.33 10.43 11.28
N GLN A 261 -7.51 11.43 12.15
CA GLN A 261 -6.76 12.69 12.19
C GLN A 261 -5.89 12.84 13.45
N ALA A 262 -5.62 11.74 14.18
CA ALA A 262 -4.85 11.81 15.42
C ALA A 262 -3.46 12.44 15.21
N THR A 263 -3.08 13.33 16.11
CA THR A 263 -1.75 13.98 16.13
C THR A 263 -0.86 13.45 17.26
N THR A 264 -1.42 12.67 18.17
CA THR A 264 -0.74 12.03 19.32
C THR A 264 -1.11 10.55 19.42
N GLY A 265 -0.34 9.81 20.23
CA GLY A 265 -0.53 8.36 20.39
C GLY A 265 0.06 7.55 19.23
N ASP A 266 -0.12 6.23 19.30
CA ASP A 266 0.53 5.28 18.38
C ASP A 266 0.00 5.36 16.95
N TYR A 267 -1.28 5.68 16.80
CA TYR A 267 -1.98 5.79 15.51
C TYR A 267 -2.04 7.22 14.97
N ARG A 268 -1.25 8.15 15.51
CA ARG A 268 -1.13 9.49 14.94
C ARG A 268 -0.64 9.44 13.49
N ILE A 269 -0.97 10.44 12.69
CA ILE A 269 -0.35 10.64 11.38
C ILE A 269 1.17 10.72 11.57
N PRO A 270 1.97 9.87 10.90
CA PRO A 270 3.40 9.99 10.92
C PRO A 270 3.85 11.36 10.43
N GLN A 271 4.87 11.90 11.09
CA GLN A 271 5.51 13.18 10.76
C GLN A 271 6.99 12.88 10.56
N LEU A 272 7.42 12.81 9.30
CA LEU A 272 8.71 12.33 8.83
C LEU A 272 9.42 13.46 8.09
N LYS A 273 10.58 13.89 8.61
CA LYS A 273 11.30 15.08 8.10
C LYS A 273 11.63 15.04 6.61
N ASP A 274 11.89 13.85 6.06
CA ASP A 274 12.23 13.66 4.65
C ASP A 274 11.50 12.41 4.12
N LEU A 275 10.20 12.60 3.84
CA LEU A 275 9.34 11.60 3.24
C LEU A 275 9.14 11.87 1.75
N ARG A 276 9.46 10.87 0.93
CA ARG A 276 9.09 10.84 -0.49
C ARG A 276 8.42 9.53 -0.86
N VAL A 277 7.33 9.65 -1.60
CA VAL A 277 6.41 8.56 -1.90
C VAL A 277 6.20 8.48 -3.40
N GLY A 278 6.74 7.45 -4.03
CA GLY A 278 6.44 7.07 -5.39
C GLY A 278 5.24 6.12 -5.45
N ILE A 279 4.25 6.43 -6.28
CA ILE A 279 3.08 5.59 -6.52
C ILE A 279 3.01 5.27 -8.01
N MET A 280 3.30 4.02 -8.34
CA MET A 280 3.16 3.48 -9.68
C MET A 280 1.73 2.99 -9.90
N ALA A 281 1.12 3.40 -11.01
CA ALA A 281 -0.22 3.00 -11.40
C ALA A 281 -1.29 3.21 -10.30
N ALA A 282 -1.33 4.37 -9.65
CA ALA A 282 -2.20 4.62 -8.49
C ALA A 282 -3.68 4.26 -8.74
N ALA A 283 -4.14 3.14 -8.15
CA ALA A 283 -5.49 2.61 -8.35
C ALA A 283 -6.45 3.14 -7.29
N THR A 284 -6.64 4.47 -7.28
CA THR A 284 -7.54 5.15 -6.34
C THR A 284 -8.11 6.43 -6.95
N ALA A 285 -8.95 7.15 -6.21
CA ALA A 285 -9.46 8.46 -6.58
C ALA A 285 -8.55 9.60 -6.09
N PRO A 286 -8.55 10.77 -6.76
CA PRO A 286 -7.90 11.98 -6.24
C PRO A 286 -8.30 12.32 -4.81
N ALA A 287 -9.57 12.09 -4.48
CA ALA A 287 -10.17 12.31 -3.17
C ALA A 287 -9.44 11.59 -2.01
N THR A 288 -8.70 10.51 -2.28
CA THR A 288 -7.82 9.87 -1.28
C THR A 288 -6.76 10.83 -0.76
N PHE A 289 -6.25 11.72 -1.61
CA PHE A 289 -5.18 12.66 -1.29
C PHE A 289 -5.72 14.07 -1.01
N THR A 290 -6.79 14.48 -1.68
CA THR A 290 -7.32 15.85 -1.55
C THR A 290 -8.42 15.97 -0.51
N GLY A 291 -9.11 14.89 -0.17
CA GLY A 291 -10.34 14.96 0.66
C GLY A 291 -11.54 15.58 -0.09
N ILE A 292 -11.48 15.69 -1.42
CA ILE A 292 -12.49 16.36 -2.24
C ILE A 292 -13.07 15.38 -3.27
N ILE A 293 -14.38 15.15 -3.21
CA ILE A 293 -15.12 14.37 -4.22
C ILE A 293 -15.74 15.33 -5.23
N ASP A 294 -15.34 15.22 -6.49
CA ASP A 294 -15.99 15.94 -7.59
C ASP A 294 -17.11 15.08 -8.21
N ARG A 295 -18.32 15.64 -8.27
CA ARG A 295 -19.51 15.01 -8.87
C ARG A 295 -19.92 15.64 -10.20
N GLY A 296 -19.07 16.45 -10.82
CA GLY A 296 -19.30 17.16 -12.08
C GLY A 296 -20.28 18.35 -11.99
N LYS A 297 -21.16 18.37 -10.99
CA LYS A 297 -22.09 19.48 -10.67
C LYS A 297 -21.69 20.27 -9.43
N GLY A 298 -20.57 19.92 -8.82
CA GLY A 298 -20.09 20.48 -7.56
C GLY A 298 -19.15 19.52 -6.85
N GLU A 299 -18.50 20.04 -5.82
CA GLU A 299 -17.52 19.34 -5.00
C GLU A 299 -18.08 19.09 -3.61
N ILE A 300 -17.78 17.92 -3.05
CA ILE A 300 -17.98 17.63 -1.63
C ILE A 300 -16.60 17.65 -0.98
N VAL A 301 -16.39 18.63 -0.10
CA VAL A 301 -15.14 18.81 0.63
C VAL A 301 -15.29 18.16 2.00
N PHE A 302 -14.30 17.34 2.39
CA PHE A 302 -14.17 16.78 3.73
C PHE A 302 -13.07 17.55 4.46
N PRO A 303 -13.40 18.51 5.35
CA PRO A 303 -12.38 19.32 6.03
C PRO A 303 -11.42 18.45 6.84
N GLY A 304 -10.12 18.72 6.73
CA GLY A 304 -9.08 17.96 7.41
C GLY A 304 -8.86 16.55 6.86
N ALA A 305 -9.47 16.19 5.73
CA ALA A 305 -9.24 14.93 5.05
C ALA A 305 -8.10 15.03 4.00
N GLY A 306 -7.79 13.89 3.38
CA GLY A 306 -6.73 13.75 2.39
C GLY A 306 -5.37 13.48 3.01
N TRP A 307 -4.30 13.83 2.33
CA TRP A 307 -2.93 13.58 2.77
C TRP A 307 -2.47 14.58 3.82
N LEU A 308 -2.26 14.15 5.06
CA LEU A 308 -2.04 15.05 6.19
C LEU A 308 -0.56 15.23 6.56
N GLU A 309 0.33 14.42 5.99
CA GLU A 309 1.75 14.59 6.23
C GLU A 309 2.34 15.80 5.47
N LYS A 310 2.94 16.72 6.24
CA LYS A 310 3.52 17.99 5.81
C LYS A 310 4.90 17.83 5.19
N GLY A 311 5.26 18.74 4.30
CA GLY A 311 6.60 18.80 3.70
C GLY A 311 7.00 17.57 2.87
N SER A 312 6.04 16.69 2.60
CA SER A 312 6.29 15.43 1.89
C SER A 312 6.19 15.60 0.38
N GLN A 313 6.70 14.60 -0.34
CA GLN A 313 6.76 14.63 -1.80
C GLN A 313 6.09 13.40 -2.38
N ILE A 314 5.12 13.59 -3.28
CA ILE A 314 4.34 12.53 -3.92
C ILE A 314 4.69 12.48 -5.40
N LEU A 315 5.18 11.35 -5.88
CA LEU A 315 5.54 11.10 -7.29
C LEU A 315 4.52 10.10 -7.86
N LEU A 316 3.79 10.50 -8.89
CA LEU A 316 2.76 9.68 -9.53
C LEU A 316 3.19 9.30 -10.94
N SER A 317 3.13 8.02 -11.29
CA SER A 317 3.22 7.60 -12.69
C SER A 317 1.84 7.66 -13.35
N ILE A 318 1.75 8.21 -14.56
CA ILE A 318 0.51 8.25 -15.35
C ILE A 318 0.68 7.38 -16.58
N GLN A 319 -0.11 6.32 -16.70
CA GLN A 319 -0.15 5.41 -17.83
C GLN A 319 -1.58 5.28 -18.35
N PRO A 320 -1.97 6.12 -19.34
CA PRO A 320 -3.33 6.18 -19.84
C PRO A 320 -3.84 4.88 -20.47
N ASP A 321 -2.95 3.99 -20.91
CA ASP A 321 -3.31 2.75 -21.59
C ASP A 321 -3.43 1.53 -20.67
N ASP A 322 -3.17 1.67 -19.35
CA ASP A 322 -3.22 0.57 -18.40
C ASP A 322 -4.63 -0.07 -18.38
N ALA A 323 -4.72 -1.36 -18.73
CA ALA A 323 -6.01 -2.02 -18.85
C ALA A 323 -6.70 -2.27 -17.50
N ALA A 324 -5.95 -2.45 -16.41
CA ALA A 324 -6.52 -2.68 -15.10
C ALA A 324 -7.10 -1.37 -14.54
N LEU A 325 -6.36 -0.27 -14.65
CA LEU A 325 -6.83 1.05 -14.21
C LEU A 325 -8.04 1.52 -15.01
N ASN A 326 -8.03 1.33 -16.34
CA ASN A 326 -9.14 1.70 -17.22
C ASN A 326 -10.28 0.66 -17.27
N LYS A 327 -10.13 -0.47 -16.58
CA LYS A 327 -11.09 -1.58 -16.56
C LYS A 327 -11.48 -2.04 -17.98
N GLY A 328 -10.49 -2.18 -18.85
CA GLY A 328 -10.73 -2.61 -20.23
C GLY A 328 -11.73 -1.72 -21.00
N PHE A 329 -11.65 -0.40 -20.80
CA PHE A 329 -12.48 0.62 -21.46
C PHE A 329 -13.93 0.77 -20.96
N VAL A 330 -14.37 0.03 -19.92
CA VAL A 330 -15.71 0.27 -19.34
C VAL A 330 -15.78 1.54 -18.48
N GLY A 331 -14.63 2.17 -18.22
CA GLY A 331 -14.50 3.37 -17.41
C GLY A 331 -14.02 3.02 -16.00
N CYS A 332 -12.92 3.66 -15.59
CA CYS A 332 -12.21 3.45 -14.33
C CYS A 332 -13.01 3.81 -13.04
N GLN A 333 -14.24 4.32 -13.19
CA GLN A 333 -15.15 4.66 -12.08
C GLN A 333 -16.24 3.59 -11.87
N ARG A 334 -16.52 2.77 -12.89
CA ARG A 334 -17.53 1.71 -12.79
C ARG A 334 -16.98 0.59 -11.94
N THR A 335 -17.69 0.15 -10.89
CA THR A 335 -17.27 -0.86 -9.90
C THR A 335 -16.09 -0.44 -8.99
N GLY A 336 -16.08 0.81 -8.55
CA GLY A 336 -15.03 1.39 -7.69
C GLY A 336 -14.01 2.20 -8.48
N TYR A 337 -13.31 3.12 -7.83
CA TYR A 337 -12.46 4.11 -8.53
C TYR A 337 -10.99 3.67 -8.65
N SER A 338 -10.44 3.66 -9.86
CA SER A 338 -9.04 3.27 -10.16
C SER A 338 -8.31 4.24 -11.11
N CYS A 339 -8.82 5.46 -11.29
CA CYS A 339 -8.39 6.32 -12.41
C CYS A 339 -7.11 7.13 -12.20
N LEU A 340 -6.67 7.36 -10.95
CA LEU A 340 -5.61 8.35 -10.68
C LEU A 340 -4.31 8.07 -11.45
N GLY A 341 -3.88 6.81 -11.53
CA GLY A 341 -2.70 6.41 -12.29
C GLY A 341 -2.87 6.35 -13.82
N ALA A 342 -4.06 6.64 -14.34
CA ALA A 342 -4.38 6.57 -15.77
C ALA A 342 -4.85 7.90 -16.37
N ARG A 343 -5.28 8.86 -15.55
CA ARG A 343 -5.88 10.12 -16.06
C ARG A 343 -5.10 11.34 -15.59
N TRP A 344 -4.59 12.10 -16.56
CA TRP A 344 -3.95 13.40 -16.32
C TRP A 344 -4.87 14.39 -15.61
N THR A 345 -6.18 14.39 -15.92
CA THR A 345 -7.18 15.22 -15.21
C THR A 345 -7.23 14.94 -13.72
N ASP A 346 -7.10 13.68 -13.33
CA ASP A 346 -7.18 13.25 -11.93
C ASP A 346 -5.88 13.58 -11.20
N ALA A 347 -4.74 13.41 -11.88
CA ALA A 347 -3.43 13.82 -11.37
C ALA A 347 -3.31 15.34 -11.21
N CYS A 348 -3.86 16.13 -12.15
CA CYS A 348 -3.90 17.58 -12.06
C CYS A 348 -4.67 18.02 -10.81
N ARG A 349 -5.81 17.41 -10.50
CA ARG A 349 -6.58 17.72 -9.28
C ARG A 349 -5.74 17.57 -8.03
N VAL A 350 -4.99 16.47 -7.91
CA VAL A 350 -4.09 16.25 -6.79
C VAL A 350 -2.98 17.30 -6.78
N ALA A 351 -2.29 17.54 -7.90
CA ALA A 351 -1.19 18.51 -7.95
C ALA A 351 -1.62 19.97 -7.76
N SER A 352 -2.86 20.31 -8.12
CA SER A 352 -3.40 21.67 -7.97
C SER A 352 -4.01 21.94 -6.60
N ASP A 353 -4.28 20.90 -5.81
CA ASP A 353 -5.00 20.99 -4.54
C ASP A 353 -4.36 22.00 -3.59
N LYS A 354 -5.19 22.90 -3.05
CA LYS A 354 -4.74 23.94 -2.15
C LYS A 354 -4.35 23.38 -0.79
N GLY A 355 -5.09 22.41 -0.25
CA GLY A 355 -4.82 21.80 1.05
C GLY A 355 -3.46 21.10 1.10
N LEU A 356 -3.06 20.46 0.00
CA LEU A 356 -1.71 19.88 -0.16
C LEU A 356 -0.63 20.96 -0.19
N LYS A 357 -0.83 22.04 -0.96
CA LYS A 357 0.13 23.17 -1.03
C LYS A 357 0.29 23.88 0.32
N ASP A 358 -0.80 24.10 1.05
CA ASP A 358 -0.79 24.71 2.38
C ASP A 358 -0.04 23.84 3.41
N ARG A 359 0.07 22.53 3.17
CA ARG A 359 0.88 21.58 3.95
C ARG A 359 2.29 21.40 3.40
N GLU A 360 2.69 22.21 2.41
CA GLU A 360 3.99 22.11 1.73
C GLU A 360 4.22 20.75 1.04
N VAL A 361 3.14 20.09 0.61
CA VAL A 361 3.23 18.83 -0.13
C VAL A 361 3.48 19.11 -1.60
N GLU A 362 4.58 18.60 -2.13
CA GLU A 362 4.90 18.70 -3.55
C GLU A 362 4.42 17.44 -4.29
N VAL A 363 3.69 17.62 -5.39
CA VAL A 363 3.22 16.52 -6.24
C VAL A 363 3.89 16.61 -7.59
N ARG A 364 4.52 15.51 -8.04
CA ARG A 364 5.11 15.37 -9.36
C ARG A 364 4.48 14.24 -10.13
N THR A 365 4.32 14.44 -11.43
CA THR A 365 3.74 13.43 -12.32
C THR A 365 4.70 13.09 -13.45
N TYR A 366 4.77 11.80 -13.75
CA TYR A 366 5.66 11.23 -14.74
C TYR A 366 4.85 10.53 -15.81
N ASP A 367 5.16 10.82 -17.06
CA ASP A 367 4.52 10.16 -18.20
C ASP A 367 5.09 8.75 -18.36
N PHE A 368 4.23 7.76 -18.17
CA PHE A 368 4.53 6.35 -18.34
C PHE A 368 3.83 5.77 -19.57
N THR A 369 3.36 6.61 -20.50
CA THR A 369 2.77 6.17 -21.76
C THR A 369 3.74 5.28 -22.54
N ARG A 370 3.25 4.12 -23.01
CA ARG A 370 4.05 3.08 -23.66
C ARG A 370 3.68 2.93 -25.13
N GLY A 371 3.68 4.06 -25.84
CA GLY A 371 3.33 4.12 -27.26
C GLY A 371 4.46 3.69 -28.20
N GLN A 372 5.69 3.54 -27.70
CA GLN A 372 6.89 3.31 -28.50
C GLN A 372 7.74 2.18 -27.92
N TYR A 373 8.58 1.59 -28.78
CA TYR A 373 9.60 0.62 -28.39
C TYR A 373 10.54 1.19 -27.31
N PRO A 374 10.99 0.40 -26.31
CA PRO A 374 10.78 -1.04 -26.12
C PRO A 374 9.47 -1.40 -25.41
N TRP A 375 8.61 -0.44 -25.09
CA TRP A 375 7.48 -0.66 -24.19
C TRP A 375 6.16 -0.97 -24.88
N SER A 376 6.12 -0.93 -26.22
CA SER A 376 4.88 -1.08 -26.99
C SER A 376 4.16 -2.41 -26.76
N GLU A 377 4.88 -3.49 -26.45
CA GLU A 377 4.30 -4.79 -26.13
C GLU A 377 3.60 -4.79 -24.76
N ASP A 378 4.07 -3.94 -23.85
CA ASP A 378 3.55 -3.76 -22.50
C ASP A 378 2.57 -2.58 -22.39
N LYS A 379 2.05 -2.10 -23.53
CA LYS A 379 1.21 -0.88 -23.60
C LYS A 379 0.10 -0.87 -22.56
N ARG A 380 -0.55 -2.02 -22.36
CA ARG A 380 -1.70 -2.20 -21.48
C ARG A 380 -1.39 -2.91 -20.17
N SER A 381 -0.12 -3.20 -19.90
CA SER A 381 0.33 -4.02 -18.77
C SER A 381 0.23 -3.29 -17.44
N HIS A 382 -0.40 -3.94 -16.45
CA HIS A 382 -0.46 -3.50 -15.04
C HIS A 382 0.58 -4.20 -14.16
N ASN A 383 1.62 -4.79 -14.76
CA ASN A 383 2.64 -5.53 -14.03
C ASN A 383 3.60 -4.57 -13.30
N PHE A 384 3.74 -4.72 -11.98
CA PHE A 384 4.60 -3.85 -11.16
C PHE A 384 6.05 -3.87 -11.64
N GLY A 385 6.59 -5.04 -11.95
CA GLY A 385 7.95 -5.19 -12.48
C GLY A 385 8.20 -4.43 -13.79
N ILE A 386 7.19 -4.28 -14.65
CA ILE A 386 7.29 -3.47 -15.88
C ILE A 386 7.36 -1.98 -15.55
N TYR A 387 6.53 -1.49 -14.61
CA TYR A 387 6.63 -0.10 -14.14
C TYR A 387 8.00 0.21 -13.52
N VAL A 388 8.55 -0.72 -12.74
CA VAL A 388 9.90 -0.57 -12.16
C VAL A 388 10.96 -0.51 -13.24
N LEU A 389 10.89 -1.38 -14.26
CA LEU A 389 11.83 -1.35 -15.38
C LEU A 389 11.73 -0.04 -16.17
N GLN A 390 10.53 0.47 -16.41
CA GLN A 390 10.32 1.75 -17.09
C GLN A 390 10.85 2.92 -16.24
N ALA A 391 10.59 2.92 -14.93
CA ALA A 391 11.12 3.91 -14.01
C ALA A 391 12.65 3.89 -13.91
N ALA A 392 13.26 2.72 -14.09
CA ALA A 392 14.71 2.55 -14.03
C ALA A 392 15.42 2.84 -15.35
N ARG A 393 14.74 2.80 -16.50
CA ARG A 393 15.40 2.90 -17.83
C ARG A 393 14.84 3.98 -18.75
N GLY A 394 13.63 4.44 -18.51
CA GLY A 394 12.90 5.35 -19.41
C GLY A 394 12.30 6.57 -18.71
N SER A 395 12.65 6.82 -17.45
CA SER A 395 12.14 7.94 -16.66
C SER A 395 13.16 8.35 -15.58
N THR A 396 13.03 9.57 -15.05
CA THR A 396 13.74 9.99 -13.84
C THR A 396 13.00 9.60 -12.56
N PHE A 397 11.83 8.95 -12.64
CA PHE A 397 10.99 8.64 -11.48
C PHE A 397 11.77 8.02 -10.30
N LEU A 398 12.58 6.98 -10.52
CA LEU A 398 13.32 6.33 -9.43
C LEU A 398 14.51 7.15 -8.94
N GLN A 399 15.15 7.90 -9.84
CA GLN A 399 16.21 8.85 -9.47
C GLN A 399 15.65 9.96 -8.59
N ASP A 400 14.54 10.54 -8.99
CA ASP A 400 13.81 11.56 -8.24
C ASP A 400 13.23 10.97 -6.96
N LEU A 401 12.84 9.69 -6.90
CA LEU A 401 12.46 9.08 -5.63
C LEU A 401 13.64 9.01 -4.66
N LEU A 402 14.86 8.76 -5.13
CA LEU A 402 16.04 8.55 -4.27
C LEU A 402 16.84 9.83 -3.98
N ALA A 403 16.63 10.90 -4.74
CA ALA A 403 17.43 12.13 -4.64
C ALA A 403 17.39 12.79 -3.24
N ASP A 404 18.46 13.49 -2.87
CA ASP A 404 18.50 14.29 -1.65
C ASP A 404 17.56 15.49 -1.75
N LYS A 405 17.59 16.14 -2.90
CA LYS A 405 16.69 17.23 -3.26
C LYS A 405 16.12 16.91 -4.62
N LEU A 406 14.82 17.14 -4.79
CA LEU A 406 14.22 17.01 -6.11
C LEU A 406 14.82 18.08 -7.05
N PRO A 407 15.28 17.71 -8.26
CA PRO A 407 15.73 18.68 -9.23
C PRO A 407 14.57 19.59 -9.64
N ALA A 408 14.84 20.77 -10.20
CA ALA A 408 13.77 21.54 -10.84
C ALA A 408 13.04 20.65 -11.87
N PRO A 409 11.71 20.80 -12.07
CA PRO A 409 10.98 20.01 -13.05
C PRO A 409 11.64 20.14 -14.45
N GLY A 410 12.26 19.07 -14.92
CA GLY A 410 12.82 18.96 -16.27
C GLY A 410 11.80 18.47 -17.28
N GLU A 411 12.21 18.22 -18.52
CA GLU A 411 11.30 17.82 -19.62
C GLU A 411 10.52 16.51 -19.39
N LEU A 412 11.07 15.61 -18.55
CA LEU A 412 10.48 14.31 -18.22
C LEU A 412 9.45 14.37 -17.08
N VAL A 413 9.42 15.47 -16.33
CA VAL A 413 8.34 15.78 -15.38
C VAL A 413 7.31 16.58 -16.14
N LYS A 414 6.10 16.04 -16.29
CA LYS A 414 5.02 16.74 -16.98
C LYS A 414 4.21 17.53 -15.96
N ASP A 415 3.81 18.74 -16.34
CA ASP A 415 2.76 19.47 -15.65
C ASP A 415 1.43 18.76 -15.94
N PRO A 416 0.80 18.10 -14.95
CA PRO A 416 -0.38 17.29 -15.21
C PRO A 416 -1.56 18.14 -15.67
N CYS A 417 -1.61 19.43 -15.30
CA CYS A 417 -2.69 20.32 -15.69
C CYS A 417 -2.56 20.78 -17.14
N LYS A 418 -1.33 20.88 -17.67
CA LYS A 418 -1.11 21.08 -19.11
C LYS A 418 -1.44 19.84 -19.92
N MET A 419 -1.18 18.65 -19.39
CA MET A 419 -1.53 17.39 -20.05
C MET A 419 -3.03 17.07 -19.99
N ALA A 420 -3.76 17.71 -19.06
CA ALA A 420 -5.20 17.54 -18.88
C ALA A 420 -6.05 18.48 -19.74
N ALA A 421 -5.47 19.61 -20.17
CA ALA A 421 -6.07 20.59 -21.08
C ALA A 421 -5.96 20.11 -22.53
#